data_AF-C5C6J8-F1
#
_entry.id   AF-C5C6J8-F1
#
_cell.length_a   1.000
_cell.length_b   1.000
_cell.length_c   1.000
_cell.angle_alpha   90.00
_cell.angle_beta   90.00
_cell.angle_gamma   90.00
#
_symmetry.space_group_name_H-M   'P 1'
#
loop_
_entity.id
_entity.type
_entity.pdbx_description
1 polymer ?
#
loop_
_entity_poly.entity_id
_entity_poly.type
_entity_poly.pdbx_seq_one_letter_code
_entity_poly.pdbx_strand_id
1 'polypeptide(L)'
;MSQPPPSTALGIVLLRSPAGSSFDAEVDAVVAGMAAAGAPAAREGTVFRVRQAAGTATVTPEPAPLAYNQAFGPMIAAHPDAAGIVEAYKAHTGLFGVTVEGADPAGAASLLRTILGGIAAHPSASVVILPGEQRFATAAEYRAAEAAAAPAAPAPAEAVGAPVPAATPASEPAAALEPALTAVVLLAEAPRSLGEIVSAISPSMGDPLMDAPVLPRLDITINSHQFVVGGLTSPVEDRQLGGDLAVSPMRSRLTPVVEGHRGAITVGVVLDADWTGAMATFTNVVANVLDRPDAGGVWIPEQAMVTTDVLFQGEAAQHPALTWTRVHAGVLDAQQGMSFAFTRGLAALGGRDVQLVATAEPARLFEDLRQALAEELARGALPRLGGSLTLAGGEFTLTEGTSVAGLGPVLDLRYAPPATR
;
A
#
# COMPACT_ATOMS: atom_id res chain seq x y z
N MET A 1 32.88 23.75 -4.88
CA MET A 1 31.96 23.38 -3.78
C MET A 1 30.59 23.92 -4.18
N SER A 2 29.72 23.05 -4.69
CA SER A 2 28.36 23.43 -5.08
C SER A 2 27.50 23.56 -3.83
N GLN A 3 26.73 24.65 -3.69
CA GLN A 3 25.75 24.77 -2.62
C GLN A 3 24.74 23.61 -2.72
N PRO A 4 24.33 23.00 -1.59
CA PRO A 4 23.25 22.03 -1.60
C PRO A 4 21.97 22.68 -2.15
N PRO A 5 21.11 21.92 -2.84
CA PRO A 5 19.82 22.45 -3.30
C PRO A 5 19.01 22.96 -2.10
N PRO A 6 18.21 24.02 -2.26
CA PRO A 6 17.37 24.54 -1.18
C PRO A 6 16.45 23.42 -0.68
N SER A 7 16.56 23.09 0.60
CA SER A 7 15.67 22.14 1.25
C SER A 7 14.24 22.69 1.27
N THR A 8 13.29 21.91 0.76
CA THR A 8 11.86 22.19 0.81
C THR A 8 11.40 22.29 2.26
N ALA A 9 10.94 23.45 2.70
CA ALA A 9 10.39 23.64 4.05
C ALA A 9 8.86 23.60 3.99
N LEU A 10 8.26 22.48 4.37
CA LEU A 10 6.81 22.35 4.57
C LEU A 10 6.44 22.87 5.97
N GLY A 11 5.30 23.55 6.12
CA GLY A 11 4.83 24.05 7.42
C GLY A 11 3.34 23.74 7.64
N ILE A 12 3.02 22.89 8.60
CA ILE A 12 1.63 22.46 8.89
C ILE A 12 1.03 23.36 9.99
N VAL A 13 -0.26 23.71 9.85
CA VAL A 13 -1.03 24.49 10.84
C VAL A 13 -2.29 23.74 11.22
N LEU A 14 -2.33 23.22 12.44
CA LEU A 14 -3.50 22.54 12.99
C LEU A 14 -4.39 23.54 13.73
N LEU A 15 -5.68 23.57 13.41
CA LEU A 15 -6.68 24.39 14.10
C LEU A 15 -7.57 23.48 14.94
N ARG A 16 -7.66 23.76 16.24
CA ARG A 16 -8.54 23.05 17.17
C ARG A 16 -9.63 24.00 17.65
N SER A 17 -10.88 23.60 17.46
CA SER A 17 -12.05 24.37 17.89
C SER A 17 -12.30 24.19 19.40
N PRO A 18 -12.66 25.24 20.15
CA PRO A 18 -13.10 25.09 21.54
C PRO A 18 -14.41 24.29 21.61
N ALA A 19 -14.54 23.46 22.64
CA ALA A 19 -15.71 22.62 22.81
C ALA A 19 -17.02 23.45 22.84
N GLY A 20 -17.91 23.19 21.87
CA GLY A 20 -19.23 23.80 21.79
C GLY A 20 -19.40 24.96 20.80
N SER A 21 -18.39 25.33 20.01
CA SER A 21 -18.59 26.20 18.84
C SER A 21 -18.94 25.39 17.58
N SER A 22 -19.68 25.99 16.64
CA SER A 22 -19.91 25.35 15.33
C SER A 22 -18.64 25.50 14.49
N PHE A 23 -17.91 24.39 14.33
CA PHE A 23 -16.68 24.30 13.55
C PHE A 23 -16.79 24.98 12.17
N ASP A 24 -17.92 24.81 11.49
CA ASP A 24 -18.20 25.43 10.20
C ASP A 24 -18.10 26.96 10.23
N ALA A 25 -18.55 27.62 11.30
CA ALA A 25 -18.48 29.09 11.43
C ALA A 25 -17.05 29.60 11.67
N GLU A 26 -16.20 28.81 12.35
CA GLU A 26 -14.79 29.14 12.57
C GLU A 26 -13.96 28.92 11.31
N VAL A 27 -14.22 27.82 10.59
CA VAL A 27 -13.67 27.57 9.26
C VAL A 27 -14.09 28.68 8.30
N ASP A 28 -15.37 29.01 8.22
CA ASP A 28 -15.90 30.10 7.38
C ASP A 28 -15.27 31.45 7.71
N ALA A 29 -15.03 31.76 8.99
CA ALA A 29 -14.34 32.99 9.40
C ALA A 29 -12.86 33.01 8.98
N VAL A 30 -12.16 31.87 9.06
CA VAL A 30 -10.77 31.73 8.57
C VAL A 30 -10.72 31.84 7.05
N VAL A 31 -11.64 31.19 6.33
CA VAL A 31 -11.77 31.28 4.87
C VAL A 31 -12.10 32.71 4.43
N ALA A 32 -13.00 33.40 5.14
CA ALA A 32 -13.33 34.79 4.87
C ALA A 32 -12.14 35.74 5.13
N GLY A 33 -11.36 35.49 6.18
CA GLY A 33 -10.12 36.23 6.46
C GLY A 33 -9.05 36.03 5.38
N MET A 34 -8.94 34.81 4.84
CA MET A 34 -8.05 34.49 3.71
C MET A 34 -8.51 35.18 2.41
N ALA A 35 -9.83 35.17 2.13
CA ALA A 35 -10.40 35.84 0.97
C ALA A 35 -10.23 37.37 1.02
N ALA A 36 -10.41 37.99 2.19
CA ALA A 36 -10.15 39.42 2.40
C ALA A 36 -8.67 39.81 2.20
N ALA A 37 -7.74 38.86 2.33
CA ALA A 37 -6.32 39.01 2.07
C ALA A 37 -5.92 38.68 0.61
N GLY A 38 -6.88 38.41 -0.28
CA GLY A 38 -6.65 38.11 -1.69
C GLY A 38 -6.30 36.65 -2.00
N ALA A 39 -6.50 35.73 -1.06
CA ALA A 39 -6.33 34.30 -1.33
C ALA A 39 -7.62 33.70 -1.96
N PRO A 40 -7.50 32.71 -2.87
CA PRO A 40 -8.66 32.05 -3.47
C PRO A 40 -9.48 31.23 -2.44
N ALA A 41 -10.77 31.05 -2.73
CA ALA A 41 -11.75 30.41 -1.84
C ALA A 41 -11.32 28.98 -1.44
N ALA A 42 -11.38 28.70 -0.13
CA ALA A 42 -10.98 27.46 0.51
C ALA A 42 -12.18 26.55 0.82
N ARG A 43 -12.02 25.22 0.72
CA ARG A 43 -12.98 24.20 1.21
C ARG A 43 -12.29 23.26 2.20
N GLU A 44 -13.07 22.50 2.96
CA GLU A 44 -12.56 21.43 3.84
C GLU A 44 -11.64 20.47 3.05
N GLY A 45 -10.50 20.08 3.64
CA GLY A 45 -9.51 19.19 3.01
C GLY A 45 -8.67 19.82 1.89
N THR A 46 -8.59 21.15 1.80
CA THR A 46 -7.76 21.85 0.81
C THR A 46 -6.34 22.07 1.31
N VAL A 47 -5.34 21.67 0.52
CA VAL A 47 -3.92 22.00 0.70
C VAL A 47 -3.60 23.23 -0.14
N PHE A 48 -2.99 24.25 0.44
CA PHE A 48 -2.62 25.45 -0.30
C PHE A 48 -1.15 25.36 -0.71
N ARG A 49 -0.90 25.40 -2.02
CA ARG A 49 0.45 25.54 -2.58
C ARG A 49 0.72 27.00 -2.88
N VAL A 50 1.82 27.52 -2.33
CA VAL A 50 2.28 28.89 -2.60
C VAL A 50 3.43 28.81 -3.61
N ARG A 51 3.29 29.46 -4.76
CA ARG A 51 4.39 29.68 -5.70
C ARG A 51 4.75 31.15 -5.72
N GLN A 52 6.03 31.46 -5.60
CA GLN A 52 6.53 32.83 -5.70
C GLN A 52 7.31 32.99 -7.00
N ALA A 53 6.91 33.94 -7.83
CA ALA A 53 7.65 34.32 -9.04
C ALA A 53 7.73 35.85 -9.12
N ALA A 54 8.97 36.36 -9.23
CA ALA A 54 9.26 37.78 -9.50
C ALA A 54 8.53 38.78 -8.59
N GLY A 55 8.52 38.55 -7.27
CA GLY A 55 7.94 39.48 -6.29
C GLY A 55 6.43 39.35 -6.08
N THR A 56 5.78 38.40 -6.75
CA THR A 56 4.35 38.08 -6.58
C THR A 56 4.19 36.65 -6.07
N ALA A 57 3.45 36.47 -4.98
CA ALA A 57 3.08 35.16 -4.46
C ALA A 57 1.69 34.78 -4.98
N THR A 58 1.59 33.65 -5.69
CA THR A 58 0.32 33.05 -6.09
C THR A 58 0.03 31.86 -5.18
N VAL A 59 -1.12 31.92 -4.50
CA VAL A 59 -1.63 30.83 -3.66
C VAL A 59 -2.65 30.06 -4.49
N THR A 60 -2.44 28.76 -4.66
CA THR A 60 -3.37 27.90 -5.42
C THR A 60 -3.92 26.81 -4.49
N PRO A 61 -5.25 26.65 -4.39
CA PRO A 61 -5.84 25.54 -3.66
C PRO A 61 -5.64 24.26 -4.47
N GLU A 62 -5.09 23.24 -3.83
CA GLU A 62 -4.99 21.88 -4.36
C GLU A 62 -5.79 20.95 -3.42
N PRO A 63 -6.57 19.98 -3.93
CA PRO A 63 -7.15 18.96 -3.08
C PRO A 63 -6.02 18.21 -2.37
N ALA A 64 -6.15 17.95 -1.06
CA ALA A 64 -5.15 17.19 -0.32
C ALA A 64 -4.90 15.85 -1.02
N PRO A 65 -3.65 15.50 -1.38
CA PRO A 65 -3.36 14.15 -1.86
C PRO A 65 -3.82 13.16 -0.78
N LEU A 66 -4.54 12.10 -1.16
CA LEU A 66 -5.03 11.09 -0.22
C LEU A 66 -3.91 10.48 0.66
N ALA A 67 -2.67 10.46 0.16
CA ALA A 67 -1.48 10.07 0.90
C ALA A 67 -1.19 10.95 2.13
N TYR A 68 -1.55 12.24 2.10
CA TYR A 68 -1.38 13.16 3.22
C TYR A 68 -2.33 12.81 4.38
N ASN A 69 -3.58 12.45 4.11
CA ASN A 69 -4.51 12.06 5.18
C ASN A 69 -4.14 10.71 5.82
N GLN A 70 -3.45 9.84 5.09
CA GLN A 70 -3.11 8.48 5.54
C GLN A 70 -1.85 8.40 6.40
N ALA A 71 -0.85 9.27 6.19
CA ALA A 71 0.32 9.37 7.07
C ALA A 71 -0.03 9.99 8.44
N PHE A 72 -1.05 10.86 8.48
CA PHE A 72 -1.44 11.57 9.70
C PHE A 72 -2.35 10.76 10.63
N GLY A 73 -3.21 9.88 10.09
CA GLY A 73 -4.15 9.09 10.90
C GLY A 73 -3.51 8.28 12.03
N PRO A 74 -2.47 7.47 11.76
CA PRO A 74 -1.75 6.72 12.79
C PRO A 74 -1.00 7.60 13.80
N MET A 75 -0.47 8.75 13.34
CA MET A 75 0.26 9.71 14.18
C MET A 75 -0.68 10.47 15.14
N ILE A 76 -1.89 10.80 14.68
CA ILE A 76 -2.97 11.37 15.50
C ILE A 76 -3.48 10.35 16.53
N ALA A 77 -3.57 9.07 16.15
CA ALA A 77 -3.99 8.01 17.07
C ALA A 77 -2.97 7.76 18.19
N ALA A 78 -1.67 7.95 17.92
CA ALA A 78 -0.59 7.77 18.91
C ALA A 78 -0.38 9.00 19.82
N HIS A 79 -0.75 10.19 19.36
CA HIS A 79 -0.55 11.45 20.08
C HIS A 79 -1.89 12.22 20.17
N PRO A 80 -2.64 12.10 21.27
CA PRO A 80 -4.00 12.65 21.37
C PRO A 80 -4.03 14.18 21.57
N ASP A 81 -2.87 14.81 21.78
CA ASP A 81 -2.74 16.27 21.84
C ASP A 81 -1.95 16.80 20.65
N ALA A 82 -2.31 18.02 20.23
CA ALA A 82 -1.79 18.62 19.01
C ALA A 82 -0.31 19.03 19.12
N ALA A 83 0.24 19.13 20.34
CA ALA A 83 1.66 19.35 20.56
C ALA A 83 2.47 18.06 20.28
N GLY A 84 1.99 16.91 20.75
CA GLY A 84 2.59 15.60 20.50
C GLY A 84 2.60 15.21 19.03
N ILE A 85 1.53 15.53 18.29
CA ILE A 85 1.45 15.32 16.83
C ILE A 85 2.53 16.14 16.11
N VAL A 86 2.72 17.40 16.51
CA VAL A 86 3.70 18.30 15.89
C VAL A 86 5.14 17.88 16.21
N GLU A 87 5.43 17.45 17.43
CA GLU A 87 6.78 16.97 17.80
C GLU A 87 7.10 15.61 17.15
N ALA A 88 6.15 14.69 17.07
CA ALA A 88 6.32 13.43 16.35
C ALA A 88 6.61 13.68 14.85
N TYR A 89 5.90 14.61 14.24
CA TYR A 89 6.12 14.97 12.83
C TYR A 89 7.46 15.67 12.60
N LYS A 90 7.84 16.61 13.48
CA LYS A 90 9.17 17.25 13.50
C LYS A 90 10.29 16.21 13.56
N ALA A 91 10.16 15.24 14.47
CA ALA A 91 11.13 14.18 14.64
C ALA A 91 11.23 13.25 13.41
N HIS A 92 10.11 13.00 12.73
CA HIS A 92 10.06 12.09 11.59
C HIS A 92 10.52 12.73 10.27
N THR A 93 10.37 14.05 10.12
CA THR A 93 10.59 14.74 8.83
C THR A 93 11.65 15.84 8.87
N GLY A 94 12.05 16.31 10.05
CA GLY A 94 12.98 17.44 10.22
C GLY A 94 12.34 18.82 9.92
N LEU A 95 11.01 18.90 9.81
CA LEU A 95 10.26 20.10 9.37
C LEU A 95 9.63 20.85 10.54
N PHE A 96 9.28 22.13 10.36
CA PHE A 96 8.66 22.96 11.40
C PHE A 96 7.13 22.83 11.40
N GLY A 97 6.53 22.51 12.55
CA GLY A 97 5.09 22.57 12.78
C GLY A 97 4.74 23.58 13.88
N VAL A 98 3.60 24.26 13.73
CA VAL A 98 3.05 25.18 14.75
C VAL A 98 1.62 24.77 15.08
N THR A 99 1.37 24.56 16.38
CA THR A 99 0.03 24.34 16.92
C THR A 99 -0.48 25.65 17.50
N VAL A 100 -1.70 26.03 17.13
CA VAL A 100 -2.36 27.23 17.68
C VAL A 100 -3.51 26.78 18.57
N GLU A 101 -3.30 26.85 19.88
CA GLU A 101 -4.33 26.52 20.86
C GLU A 101 -4.88 27.79 21.51
N GLY A 102 -6.21 27.91 21.58
CA GLY A 102 -6.88 28.91 22.42
C GLY A 102 -6.75 30.38 21.99
N ALA A 103 -6.27 30.66 20.77
CA ALA A 103 -6.27 32.03 20.26
C ALA A 103 -7.69 32.44 19.86
N ASP A 104 -8.12 33.64 20.27
CA ASP A 104 -9.32 34.23 19.68
C ASP A 104 -9.15 34.37 18.14
N PRO A 105 -10.23 34.48 17.36
CA PRO A 105 -10.14 34.49 15.90
C PRO A 105 -9.20 35.57 15.34
N ALA A 106 -9.05 36.71 16.03
CA ALA A 106 -8.14 37.78 15.63
C ALA A 106 -6.68 37.42 15.93
N GLY A 107 -6.41 36.77 17.07
CA GLY A 107 -5.11 36.22 17.45
C GLY A 107 -4.67 35.10 16.51
N ALA A 108 -5.56 34.17 16.16
CA ALA A 108 -5.30 33.09 15.20
C ALA A 108 -4.99 33.67 13.80
N ALA A 109 -5.77 34.66 13.33
CA ALA A 109 -5.52 35.33 12.05
C ALA A 109 -4.24 36.18 12.05
N SER A 110 -3.86 36.79 13.17
CA SER A 110 -2.58 37.49 13.31
C SER A 110 -1.41 36.52 13.27
N LEU A 111 -1.50 35.40 13.98
CA LEU A 111 -0.46 34.37 14.01
C LEU A 111 -0.30 33.68 12.65
N LEU A 112 -1.41 33.35 11.98
CA LEU A 112 -1.42 32.86 10.61
C LEU A 112 -0.78 33.87 9.64
N ARG A 113 -1.04 35.18 9.80
CA ARG A 113 -0.34 36.22 9.00
C ARG A 113 1.16 36.26 9.26
N THR A 114 1.61 36.12 10.51
CA THR A 114 3.03 36.05 10.83
C THR A 114 3.69 34.79 10.27
N ILE A 115 3.02 33.64 10.38
CA ILE A 115 3.49 32.35 9.84
C ILE A 115 3.53 32.41 8.32
N LEU A 116 2.46 32.86 7.65
CA LEU A 116 2.40 33.01 6.20
C LEU A 116 3.38 34.08 5.68
N GLY A 117 3.61 35.15 6.43
CA GLY A 117 4.62 36.17 6.11
C GLY A 117 6.06 35.65 6.21
N GLY A 118 6.36 34.81 7.20
CA GLY A 118 7.65 34.11 7.31
C GLY A 118 7.82 33.02 6.25
N ILE A 119 6.74 32.29 5.95
CA ILE A 119 6.67 31.29 4.87
C ILE A 119 6.85 31.94 3.50
N ALA A 120 6.32 33.14 3.26
CA ALA A 120 6.46 33.86 1.99
C ALA A 120 7.92 34.27 1.67
N ALA A 121 8.85 34.15 2.62
CA ALA A 121 10.28 34.28 2.39
C ALA A 121 10.94 32.97 1.90
N HIS A 122 10.20 31.86 1.89
CA HIS A 122 10.65 30.54 1.46
C HIS A 122 9.80 30.03 0.28
N PRO A 123 10.37 29.83 -0.92
CA PRO A 123 9.62 29.64 -2.16
C PRO A 123 8.93 28.26 -2.30
N SER A 124 8.80 27.47 -1.23
CA SER A 124 8.38 26.07 -1.31
C SER A 124 7.68 25.53 -0.05
N ALA A 125 6.81 26.31 0.59
CA ALA A 125 6.03 25.81 1.72
C ALA A 125 4.58 25.46 1.34
N SER A 126 4.02 24.46 2.04
CA SER A 126 2.61 24.08 1.96
C SER A 126 2.03 23.98 3.37
N VAL A 127 0.73 24.29 3.52
CA VAL A 127 -0.02 24.28 4.78
C VAL A 127 -1.16 23.25 4.72
N VAL A 128 -1.35 22.49 5.80
CA VAL A 128 -2.38 21.45 5.96
C VAL A 128 -3.17 21.68 7.24
N ILE A 129 -4.51 21.55 7.20
CA ILE A 129 -5.45 21.72 8.33
C ILE A 129 -6.24 20.40 8.53
N LEU A 130 -6.40 19.93 9.77
CA LEU A 130 -7.09 18.66 10.09
C LEU A 130 -8.19 18.84 11.17
N PRO A 131 -9.28 18.04 11.14
CA PRO A 131 -10.38 18.12 12.10
C PRO A 131 -10.12 17.34 13.41
N GLY A 132 -10.64 17.85 14.53
CA GLY A 132 -10.31 17.36 15.89
C GLY A 132 -11.22 16.31 16.53
N GLU A 133 -12.30 15.84 15.88
CA GLU A 133 -13.31 15.00 16.55
C GLU A 133 -13.76 13.73 15.76
N GLN A 134 -12.90 12.73 15.61
CA GLN A 134 -13.35 11.36 15.24
C GLN A 134 -12.99 10.33 16.31
N ARG A 135 -13.94 9.46 16.67
CA ARG A 135 -13.76 8.35 17.62
C ARG A 135 -13.75 7.01 16.89
N PHE A 136 -12.81 6.13 17.26
CA PHE A 136 -12.62 4.80 16.68
C PHE A 136 -13.24 3.67 17.54
N ALA A 137 -13.61 2.56 16.91
CA ALA A 137 -14.23 1.38 17.53
C ALA A 137 -13.27 0.56 18.40
N THR A 138 -13.81 -0.21 19.34
CA THR A 138 -13.06 -0.98 20.35
C THR A 138 -12.82 -2.44 19.94
N ALA A 139 -11.77 -3.07 20.49
CA ALA A 139 -11.42 -4.47 20.24
C ALA A 139 -12.48 -5.50 20.69
N ALA A 140 -13.46 -5.11 21.51
CA ALA A 140 -14.56 -5.97 21.93
C ALA A 140 -15.66 -6.05 20.86
N GLU A 141 -15.94 -4.93 20.19
CA GLU A 141 -16.92 -4.82 19.10
C GLU A 141 -16.47 -5.65 17.88
N TYR A 142 -15.16 -5.72 17.65
CA TYR A 142 -14.56 -6.54 16.60
C TYR A 142 -14.78 -8.06 16.80
N ARG A 143 -14.57 -8.56 18.03
CA ARG A 143 -14.69 -10.01 18.33
C ARG A 143 -16.13 -10.53 18.29
N ALA A 144 -17.10 -9.67 18.60
CA ALA A 144 -18.52 -10.02 18.53
C ALA A 144 -19.00 -10.23 17.08
N ALA A 145 -18.47 -9.44 16.14
CA ALA A 145 -18.80 -9.56 14.72
C ALA A 145 -18.22 -10.84 14.08
N GLU A 146 -17.06 -11.30 14.55
CA GLU A 146 -16.36 -12.48 14.04
C GLU A 146 -17.08 -13.81 14.41
N ALA A 147 -17.61 -13.91 15.62
CA ALA A 147 -18.34 -15.10 16.08
C ALA A 147 -19.69 -15.32 15.36
N ALA A 148 -20.27 -14.27 14.78
CA ALA A 148 -21.56 -14.34 14.10
C ALA A 148 -21.47 -14.88 12.65
N ALA A 149 -20.26 -15.00 12.09
CA ALA A 149 -20.06 -15.23 10.66
C ALA A 149 -19.72 -16.67 10.24
N ALA A 150 -19.70 -17.65 11.15
CA ALA A 150 -19.26 -19.03 10.84
C ALA A 150 -20.38 -19.92 10.25
N PRO A 151 -20.26 -20.45 9.01
CA PRO A 151 -21.23 -21.39 8.43
C PRO A 151 -20.86 -22.88 8.63
N ALA A 152 -21.87 -23.75 8.52
CA ALA A 152 -21.77 -25.20 8.67
C ALA A 152 -21.08 -25.92 7.49
N ALA A 153 -20.44 -27.06 7.78
CA ALA A 153 -19.59 -27.81 6.86
C ALA A 153 -20.36 -28.46 5.68
N PRO A 154 -19.80 -28.46 4.45
CA PRO A 154 -20.41 -29.11 3.29
C PRO A 154 -20.12 -30.63 3.24
N ALA A 155 -21.08 -31.37 2.67
CA ALA A 155 -21.02 -32.81 2.42
C ALA A 155 -20.14 -33.16 1.20
N PRO A 156 -19.58 -34.39 1.12
CA PRO A 156 -18.63 -34.79 0.09
C PRO A 156 -19.32 -35.13 -1.26
N ALA A 157 -18.65 -34.77 -2.36
CA ALA A 157 -19.11 -35.04 -3.73
C ALA A 157 -18.55 -36.36 -4.28
N GLU A 158 -19.41 -37.12 -4.96
CA GLU A 158 -19.10 -38.39 -5.64
C GLU A 158 -18.45 -38.17 -7.02
N ALA A 159 -17.54 -39.08 -7.38
CA ALA A 159 -16.82 -39.13 -8.65
C ALA A 159 -17.46 -40.12 -9.63
N VAL A 160 -17.57 -39.75 -10.92
CA VAL A 160 -17.95 -40.68 -12.00
C VAL A 160 -17.11 -40.41 -13.26
N GLY A 161 -16.56 -41.50 -13.84
CA GLY A 161 -15.76 -41.56 -15.09
C GLY A 161 -16.57 -41.34 -16.38
N ALA A 162 -16.06 -41.47 -17.60
CA ALA A 162 -15.15 -42.47 -18.18
C ALA A 162 -14.54 -41.92 -19.53
N PRO A 163 -13.68 -42.66 -20.26
CA PRO A 163 -12.72 -42.10 -21.22
C PRO A 163 -13.23 -41.98 -22.67
N VAL A 164 -12.74 -40.95 -23.37
CA VAL A 164 -13.00 -40.65 -24.80
C VAL A 164 -11.81 -41.14 -25.65
N PRO A 165 -12.05 -41.72 -26.85
CA PRO A 165 -11.02 -42.37 -27.66
C PRO A 165 -10.06 -41.40 -28.36
N ALA A 166 -8.83 -41.90 -28.59
CA ALA A 166 -7.65 -41.18 -29.00
C ALA A 166 -7.74 -40.53 -30.40
N ALA A 167 -7.49 -39.21 -30.43
CA ALA A 167 -7.20 -38.46 -31.63
C ALA A 167 -5.69 -38.49 -31.95
N THR A 168 -5.37 -38.48 -33.24
CA THR A 168 -4.04 -38.35 -33.85
C THR A 168 -3.23 -37.20 -33.19
N PRO A 169 -1.91 -37.35 -32.94
CA PRO A 169 -1.14 -36.38 -32.17
C PRO A 169 -1.04 -35.06 -32.93
N ALA A 170 -1.86 -34.09 -32.53
CA ALA A 170 -1.54 -32.69 -32.71
C ALA A 170 -0.17 -32.44 -32.08
N SER A 171 0.66 -31.61 -32.72
CA SER A 171 1.89 -31.10 -32.10
C SER A 171 1.58 -30.74 -30.67
N GLU A 172 2.29 -31.37 -29.73
CA GLU A 172 2.04 -31.23 -28.31
C GLU A 172 1.97 -29.73 -28.00
N PRO A 173 0.81 -29.20 -27.58
CA PRO A 173 0.67 -27.77 -27.34
C PRO A 173 1.76 -27.40 -26.34
N ALA A 174 2.59 -26.43 -26.71
CA ALA A 174 3.62 -25.92 -25.81
C ALA A 174 2.95 -25.66 -24.46
N ALA A 175 3.50 -26.24 -23.39
CA ALA A 175 2.92 -26.14 -22.06
C ALA A 175 2.64 -24.66 -21.77
N ALA A 176 1.39 -24.35 -21.40
CA ALA A 176 0.99 -22.99 -21.10
C ALA A 176 1.93 -22.43 -20.03
N LEU A 177 2.41 -21.21 -20.24
CA LEU A 177 3.32 -20.58 -19.28
C LEU A 177 2.54 -20.25 -18.02
N GLU A 178 2.90 -20.85 -16.90
CA GLU A 178 2.28 -20.52 -15.62
C GLU A 178 2.91 -19.25 -15.06
N PRO A 179 2.11 -18.23 -14.68
CA PRO A 179 2.64 -17.05 -14.04
C PRO A 179 3.18 -17.40 -12.65
N ALA A 180 4.30 -16.78 -12.27
CA ALA A 180 4.89 -16.90 -10.96
C ALA A 180 4.07 -16.14 -9.90
N LEU A 181 3.69 -14.90 -10.21
CA LEU A 181 2.85 -14.05 -9.38
C LEU A 181 1.69 -13.52 -10.20
N THR A 182 0.52 -13.43 -9.58
CA THR A 182 -0.69 -12.88 -10.21
C THR A 182 -1.29 -11.77 -9.36
N ALA A 183 -1.43 -10.58 -9.93
CA ALA A 183 -2.24 -9.51 -9.37
C ALA A 183 -3.64 -9.55 -9.97
N VAL A 184 -4.66 -9.50 -9.11
CA VAL A 184 -6.07 -9.44 -9.45
C VAL A 184 -6.60 -8.08 -9.02
N VAL A 185 -6.80 -7.18 -9.98
CA VAL A 185 -7.36 -5.85 -9.74
C VAL A 185 -8.88 -5.94 -9.77
N LEU A 186 -9.51 -5.61 -8.64
CA LEU A 186 -10.96 -5.71 -8.45
C LEU A 186 -11.65 -4.45 -9.00
N LEU A 187 -12.61 -4.65 -9.90
CA LEU A 187 -13.27 -3.55 -10.62
C LEU A 187 -14.74 -3.41 -10.20
N ALA A 188 -15.17 -2.16 -10.00
CA ALA A 188 -16.57 -1.82 -9.75
C ALA A 188 -17.47 -2.08 -10.97
N GLU A 189 -16.91 -1.97 -12.18
CA GLU A 189 -17.55 -2.34 -13.44
C GLU A 189 -16.84 -3.55 -14.06
N ALA A 190 -17.58 -4.40 -14.76
CA ALA A 190 -16.96 -5.49 -15.52
C ALA A 190 -16.25 -4.91 -16.76
N PRO A 191 -15.04 -5.39 -17.11
CA PRO A 191 -14.37 -4.96 -18.33
C PRO A 191 -15.22 -5.36 -19.54
N ARG A 192 -15.33 -4.47 -20.54
CA ARG A 192 -16.24 -4.64 -21.68
C ARG A 192 -15.57 -5.30 -22.87
N SER A 193 -14.26 -5.12 -23.02
CA SER A 193 -13.49 -5.68 -24.12
C SER A 193 -12.05 -5.96 -23.72
N LEU A 194 -11.36 -6.76 -24.54
CA LEU A 194 -9.93 -6.97 -24.38
C LEU A 194 -9.12 -5.69 -24.60
N GLY A 195 -9.56 -4.82 -25.52
CA GLY A 195 -8.92 -3.53 -25.78
C GLY A 195 -8.92 -2.62 -24.57
N GLU A 196 -9.98 -2.63 -23.76
CA GLU A 196 -10.03 -1.88 -22.51
C GLU A 196 -8.96 -2.36 -21.49
N ILE A 197 -8.78 -3.67 -21.38
CA ILE A 197 -7.78 -4.29 -20.49
C ILE A 197 -6.37 -3.95 -20.97
N VAL A 198 -6.11 -4.16 -22.26
CA VAL A 198 -4.79 -3.93 -22.85
C VAL A 198 -4.44 -2.43 -22.88
N SER A 199 -5.41 -1.53 -23.07
CA SER A 199 -5.19 -0.08 -23.04
C SER A 199 -4.67 0.41 -21.68
N ALA A 200 -5.11 -0.21 -20.58
CA ALA A 200 -4.65 0.13 -19.24
C ALA A 200 -3.17 -0.24 -19.03
N ILE A 201 -2.64 -1.17 -19.83
CA ILE A 201 -1.25 -1.63 -19.78
C ILE A 201 -0.38 -0.89 -20.79
N SER A 202 -0.86 -0.81 -22.02
CA SER A 202 -0.21 -0.14 -23.15
C SER A 202 -1.27 0.44 -24.09
N PRO A 203 -1.50 1.76 -24.06
CA PRO A 203 -2.55 2.41 -24.84
C PRO A 203 -2.48 2.07 -26.34
N SER A 204 -1.28 1.99 -26.93
CA SER A 204 -1.10 1.69 -28.35
C SER A 204 -1.52 0.27 -28.77
N MET A 205 -1.57 -0.67 -27.84
CA MET A 205 -1.97 -2.06 -28.12
C MET A 205 -3.48 -2.28 -27.95
N GLY A 206 -4.19 -1.37 -27.28
CA GLY A 206 -5.60 -1.52 -26.97
C GLY A 206 -6.56 -1.17 -28.10
N ASP A 207 -6.25 -0.13 -28.89
CA ASP A 207 -7.13 0.36 -29.97
C ASP A 207 -7.58 -0.74 -30.95
N PRO A 208 -6.70 -1.64 -31.45
CA PRO A 208 -7.10 -2.69 -32.38
C PRO A 208 -7.99 -3.77 -31.75
N LEU A 209 -8.11 -3.80 -30.42
CA LEU A 209 -8.80 -4.83 -29.65
C LEU A 209 -10.07 -4.31 -28.97
N MET A 210 -10.50 -3.08 -29.25
CA MET A 210 -11.64 -2.45 -28.57
C MET A 210 -12.97 -3.19 -28.73
N ASP A 211 -13.14 -3.93 -29.84
CA ASP A 211 -14.32 -4.77 -30.09
C ASP A 211 -14.06 -6.27 -29.80
N ALA A 212 -12.84 -6.63 -29.38
CA ALA A 212 -12.50 -8.00 -29.09
C ALA A 212 -13.12 -8.45 -27.74
N PRO A 213 -13.69 -9.66 -27.66
CA PRO A 213 -14.27 -10.17 -26.42
C PRO A 213 -13.21 -10.26 -25.33
N VAL A 214 -13.62 -10.04 -24.07
CA VAL A 214 -12.76 -10.25 -22.91
C VAL A 214 -12.30 -11.71 -22.91
N LEU A 215 -10.98 -11.91 -22.85
CA LEU A 215 -10.38 -13.22 -22.71
C LEU A 215 -9.93 -13.42 -21.26
N PRO A 216 -10.10 -14.62 -20.68
CA PRO A 216 -9.58 -14.93 -19.36
C PRO A 216 -8.04 -14.98 -19.35
N ARG A 217 -7.42 -15.10 -20.53
CA ARG A 217 -5.98 -15.22 -20.70
C ARG A 217 -5.53 -14.73 -22.07
N LEU A 218 -4.48 -13.93 -22.08
CA LEU A 218 -3.75 -13.42 -23.22
C LEU A 218 -2.26 -13.36 -22.83
N ASP A 219 -1.43 -14.11 -23.53
CA ASP A 219 0.01 -14.06 -23.34
C ASP A 219 0.58 -12.87 -24.14
N ILE A 220 1.33 -11.98 -23.47
CA ILE A 220 1.94 -10.80 -24.07
C ILE A 220 3.37 -10.60 -23.57
N THR A 221 4.16 -9.85 -24.35
CA THR A 221 5.51 -9.45 -23.95
C THR A 221 5.55 -7.96 -23.67
N ILE A 222 6.00 -7.56 -22.49
CA ILE A 222 6.18 -6.17 -22.08
C ILE A 222 7.63 -6.00 -21.63
N ASN A 223 8.34 -5.04 -22.23
CA ASN A 223 9.76 -4.77 -21.92
C ASN A 223 10.65 -6.02 -21.97
N SER A 224 10.43 -6.92 -22.94
CA SER A 224 11.13 -8.20 -23.10
C SER A 224 10.78 -9.29 -22.08
N HIS A 225 9.87 -9.03 -21.14
CA HIS A 225 9.40 -10.03 -20.17
C HIS A 225 8.02 -10.54 -20.55
N GLN A 226 7.74 -11.80 -20.22
CA GLN A 226 6.48 -12.46 -20.54
C GLN A 226 5.44 -12.21 -19.44
N PHE A 227 4.23 -11.89 -19.87
CA PHE A 227 3.08 -11.64 -19.02
C PHE A 227 1.86 -12.42 -19.50
N VAL A 228 1.01 -12.73 -18.55
CA VAL A 228 -0.29 -13.35 -18.76
C VAL A 228 -1.34 -12.36 -18.30
N VAL A 229 -2.09 -11.76 -19.22
CA VAL A 229 -3.12 -10.77 -18.90
C VAL A 229 -4.49 -11.34 -19.19
N GLY A 230 -5.48 -11.03 -18.37
CA GLY A 230 -6.83 -11.52 -18.54
C GLY A 230 -7.87 -10.60 -17.92
N GLY A 231 -9.13 -10.88 -18.23
CA GLY A 231 -10.27 -10.24 -17.60
C GLY A 231 -11.31 -11.25 -17.17
N LEU A 232 -11.96 -10.95 -16.06
CA LEU A 232 -13.15 -11.63 -15.57
C LEU A 232 -14.32 -10.66 -15.66
N THR A 233 -15.39 -11.07 -16.34
CA THR A 233 -16.64 -10.29 -16.49
C THR A 233 -17.65 -10.59 -15.38
N SER A 234 -17.22 -11.33 -14.35
CA SER A 234 -17.98 -11.66 -13.15
C SER A 234 -17.11 -11.45 -11.91
N PRO A 235 -17.72 -11.33 -10.72
CA PRO A 235 -16.98 -11.31 -9.46
C PRO A 235 -16.10 -12.55 -9.29
N VAL A 236 -14.99 -12.38 -8.57
CA VAL A 236 -14.06 -13.43 -8.17
C VAL A 236 -14.67 -14.23 -7.01
N GLU A 237 -14.91 -15.53 -7.22
CA GLU A 237 -15.53 -16.43 -6.23
C GLU A 237 -14.50 -17.25 -5.42
N ASP A 238 -13.27 -16.77 -5.31
CA ASP A 238 -12.21 -17.47 -4.59
C ASP A 238 -12.34 -17.28 -3.06
N ARG A 239 -12.39 -18.38 -2.31
CA ARG A 239 -12.43 -18.36 -0.84
C ARG A 239 -11.17 -17.75 -0.24
N GLN A 240 -10.04 -17.88 -0.92
CA GLN A 240 -8.77 -17.30 -0.49
C GLN A 240 -8.84 -15.77 -0.45
N LEU A 241 -9.56 -15.12 -1.38
CA LEU A 241 -9.75 -13.66 -1.35
C LEU A 241 -10.38 -13.20 -0.03
N GLY A 242 -11.39 -13.93 0.46
CA GLY A 242 -12.01 -13.65 1.76
C GLY A 242 -11.05 -13.85 2.95
N GLY A 243 -10.22 -14.90 2.90
CA GLY A 243 -9.20 -15.17 3.92
C GLY A 243 -8.11 -14.08 3.95
N ASP A 244 -7.61 -13.69 2.78
CA ASP A 244 -6.57 -12.67 2.63
C ASP A 244 -7.11 -11.26 2.99
N LEU A 245 -8.38 -10.99 2.71
CA LEU A 245 -9.08 -9.77 3.16
C LEU A 245 -9.18 -9.72 4.69
N ALA A 246 -9.47 -10.85 5.34
CA ALA A 246 -9.67 -10.90 6.80
C ALA A 246 -8.42 -10.50 7.58
N VAL A 247 -7.22 -10.73 7.01
CA VAL A 247 -5.92 -10.37 7.57
C VAL A 247 -5.36 -9.06 7.00
N SER A 248 -6.11 -8.35 6.15
CA SER A 248 -5.67 -7.07 5.61
C SER A 248 -5.77 -5.97 6.68
N PRO A 249 -4.73 -5.12 6.85
CA PRO A 249 -4.83 -3.95 7.73
C PRO A 249 -5.90 -2.97 7.23
N MET A 250 -6.26 -3.01 5.94
CA MET A 250 -7.27 -2.16 5.31
C MET A 250 -8.63 -2.85 5.18
N ARG A 251 -8.90 -3.93 5.94
CA ARG A 251 -10.12 -4.74 5.84
C ARG A 251 -11.39 -3.89 5.76
N SER A 252 -11.61 -2.95 6.68
CA SER A 252 -12.83 -2.13 6.72
C SER A 252 -13.07 -1.34 5.43
N ARG A 253 -12.01 -0.87 4.79
CA ARG A 253 -12.07 -0.14 3.52
C ARG A 253 -12.24 -1.06 2.32
N LEU A 254 -11.67 -2.26 2.37
CA LEU A 254 -11.65 -3.21 1.26
C LEU A 254 -12.86 -4.16 1.23
N THR A 255 -13.54 -4.39 2.37
CA THR A 255 -14.78 -5.18 2.42
C THR A 255 -15.82 -4.72 1.39
N PRO A 256 -16.22 -3.43 1.30
CA PRO A 256 -17.20 -3.02 0.29
C PRO A 256 -16.68 -3.16 -1.14
N VAL A 257 -15.36 -3.10 -1.36
CA VAL A 257 -14.75 -3.35 -2.68
C VAL A 257 -14.88 -4.82 -3.05
N VAL A 258 -14.50 -5.72 -2.15
CA VAL A 258 -14.57 -7.17 -2.37
C VAL A 258 -16.01 -7.66 -2.50
N GLU A 259 -16.96 -7.11 -1.74
CA GLU A 259 -18.38 -7.47 -1.88
C GLU A 259 -19.05 -6.81 -3.10
N GLY A 260 -18.57 -5.63 -3.48
CA GLY A 260 -19.19 -4.77 -4.50
C GLY A 260 -18.65 -4.94 -5.92
N HIS A 261 -17.47 -5.54 -6.10
CA HIS A 261 -16.87 -5.67 -7.42
C HIS A 261 -17.74 -6.50 -8.39
N ARG A 262 -17.58 -6.24 -9.68
CA ARG A 262 -18.37 -6.85 -10.78
C ARG A 262 -17.51 -7.56 -11.81
N GLY A 263 -16.21 -7.31 -11.81
CA GLY A 263 -15.22 -7.99 -12.63
C GLY A 263 -13.83 -7.82 -12.06
N ALA A 264 -12.84 -8.34 -12.76
CA ALA A 264 -11.44 -8.16 -12.41
C ALA A 264 -10.55 -8.13 -13.66
N ILE A 265 -9.39 -7.50 -13.53
CA ILE A 265 -8.27 -7.66 -14.46
C ILE A 265 -7.19 -8.48 -13.76
N THR A 266 -6.72 -9.52 -14.42
CA THR A 266 -5.61 -10.35 -13.94
C THR A 266 -4.35 -9.99 -14.70
N VAL A 267 -3.27 -9.74 -13.97
CA VAL A 267 -1.92 -9.54 -14.52
C VAL A 267 -1.03 -10.58 -13.86
N GLY A 268 -0.49 -11.50 -14.63
CA GLY A 268 0.47 -12.51 -14.20
C GLY A 268 1.83 -12.26 -14.83
N VAL A 269 2.92 -12.44 -14.08
CA VAL A 269 4.30 -12.33 -14.60
C VAL A 269 4.93 -13.72 -14.69
N VAL A 270 5.58 -14.01 -15.81
CA VAL A 270 6.40 -15.21 -16.00
C VAL A 270 7.85 -14.83 -15.81
N LEU A 271 8.54 -15.47 -14.85
CA LEU A 271 9.91 -15.11 -14.53
C LEU A 271 10.90 -15.72 -15.52
N ASP A 272 11.87 -14.91 -15.91
CA ASP A 272 13.01 -15.29 -16.72
C ASP A 272 14.33 -15.10 -15.94
N ALA A 273 15.47 -15.08 -16.62
CA ALA A 273 16.76 -14.87 -15.99
C ALA A 273 16.92 -13.48 -15.35
N ASP A 274 16.22 -12.46 -15.86
CA ASP A 274 16.13 -11.11 -15.31
C ASP A 274 14.79 -10.93 -14.57
N TRP A 275 14.55 -11.81 -13.60
CA TRP A 275 13.35 -11.78 -12.77
C TRP A 275 13.13 -10.42 -12.08
N THR A 276 14.20 -9.67 -11.77
CA THR A 276 14.10 -8.32 -11.20
C THR A 276 13.48 -7.32 -12.18
N GLY A 277 13.93 -7.31 -13.44
CA GLY A 277 13.35 -6.48 -14.50
C GLY A 277 11.88 -6.86 -14.75
N ALA A 278 11.60 -8.17 -14.74
CA ALA A 278 10.24 -8.69 -14.87
C ALA A 278 9.33 -8.20 -13.72
N MET A 279 9.81 -8.25 -12.47
CA MET A 279 9.06 -7.80 -11.29
C MET A 279 8.86 -6.28 -11.22
N ALA A 280 9.87 -5.50 -11.63
CA ALA A 280 9.73 -4.05 -11.78
C ALA A 280 8.67 -3.71 -12.84
N THR A 281 8.70 -4.40 -13.98
CA THR A 281 7.69 -4.24 -15.04
C THR A 281 6.30 -4.66 -14.55
N PHE A 282 6.18 -5.80 -13.86
CA PHE A 282 4.95 -6.26 -13.24
C PHE A 282 4.34 -5.21 -12.31
N THR A 283 5.15 -4.65 -11.42
CA THR A 283 4.71 -3.62 -10.47
C THR A 283 4.16 -2.39 -11.18
N ASN A 284 4.86 -1.92 -12.23
CA ASN A 284 4.42 -0.78 -13.04
C ASN A 284 3.12 -1.07 -13.82
N VAL A 285 3.01 -2.27 -14.40
CA VAL A 285 1.80 -2.68 -15.13
C VAL A 285 0.60 -2.72 -14.19
N VAL A 286 0.75 -3.33 -13.00
CA VAL A 286 -0.32 -3.37 -12.00
C VAL A 286 -0.69 -1.96 -11.53
N ALA A 287 0.30 -1.09 -11.31
CA ALA A 287 0.07 0.30 -10.96
C ALA A 287 -0.75 1.05 -12.03
N ASN A 288 -0.43 0.87 -13.32
CA ASN A 288 -1.19 1.48 -14.42
C ASN A 288 -2.62 0.93 -14.52
N VAL A 289 -2.83 -0.35 -14.25
CA VAL A 289 -4.20 -0.92 -14.19
C VAL A 289 -4.98 -0.34 -13.02
N LEU A 290 -4.31 -0.05 -11.89
CA LEU A 290 -4.92 0.59 -10.72
C LEU A 290 -5.26 2.07 -10.95
N ASP A 291 -4.70 2.74 -11.96
CA ASP A 291 -5.08 4.12 -12.33
C ASP A 291 -6.48 4.21 -12.97
N ARG A 292 -7.12 3.07 -13.24
CA ARG A 292 -8.49 3.05 -13.75
C ARG A 292 -9.45 3.61 -12.70
N PRO A 293 -10.46 4.42 -13.12
CA PRO A 293 -11.38 5.06 -12.18
C PRO A 293 -12.32 4.08 -11.47
N ASP A 294 -12.48 2.86 -11.99
CA ASP A 294 -13.32 1.80 -11.44
C ASP A 294 -12.52 0.74 -10.65
N ALA A 295 -11.19 0.88 -10.55
CA ALA A 295 -10.37 -0.02 -9.74
C ALA A 295 -10.53 0.32 -8.25
N GLY A 296 -10.94 -0.68 -7.44
CA GLY A 296 -11.16 -0.50 -6.01
C GLY A 296 -10.07 -1.07 -5.11
N GLY A 297 -9.26 -2.00 -5.63
CA GLY A 297 -8.19 -2.65 -4.87
C GLY A 297 -7.48 -3.73 -5.68
N VAL A 298 -6.38 -4.24 -5.13
CA VAL A 298 -5.58 -5.31 -5.72
C VAL A 298 -5.44 -6.46 -4.72
N TRP A 299 -5.62 -7.67 -5.23
CA TRP A 299 -5.38 -8.93 -4.52
C TRP A 299 -4.19 -9.66 -5.17
N ILE A 300 -3.22 -10.10 -4.37
CA ILE A 300 -2.11 -10.94 -4.79
C ILE A 300 -2.14 -12.22 -3.95
N PRO A 301 -2.71 -13.32 -4.47
CA PRO A 301 -2.96 -14.55 -3.71
C PRO A 301 -1.67 -15.15 -3.13
N GLU A 302 -0.57 -15.16 -3.88
CA GLU A 302 0.69 -15.79 -3.46
C GLU A 302 1.31 -15.09 -2.23
N GLN A 303 0.96 -13.82 -2.01
CA GLN A 303 1.42 -12.99 -0.91
C GLN A 303 0.42 -12.94 0.27
N ALA A 304 -0.78 -13.50 0.09
CA ALA A 304 -1.94 -13.25 0.94
C ALA A 304 -2.19 -11.75 1.18
N MET A 305 -2.18 -10.98 0.08
CA MET A 305 -2.33 -9.53 0.11
C MET A 305 -3.62 -9.11 -0.54
N VAL A 306 -4.50 -8.44 0.21
CA VAL A 306 -5.52 -7.55 -0.36
C VAL A 306 -5.22 -6.13 0.12
N THR A 307 -5.01 -5.21 -0.81
CA THR A 307 -4.66 -3.82 -0.50
C THR A 307 -5.35 -2.83 -1.45
N THR A 308 -5.33 -1.56 -1.10
CA THR A 308 -5.85 -0.47 -1.95
C THR A 308 -4.83 -0.09 -3.02
N ASP A 309 -5.31 0.51 -4.11
CA ASP A 309 -4.53 1.24 -5.11
C ASP A 309 -3.47 2.17 -4.49
N VAL A 310 -3.88 3.05 -3.55
CA VAL A 310 -3.00 4.07 -2.97
C VAL A 310 -1.80 3.46 -2.23
N LEU A 311 -2.04 2.43 -1.42
CA LEU A 311 -0.97 1.75 -0.69
C LEU A 311 -0.04 0.98 -1.64
N PHE A 312 -0.60 0.25 -2.61
CA PHE A 312 0.21 -0.50 -3.57
C PHE A 312 1.10 0.44 -4.40
N GLN A 313 0.51 1.49 -4.99
CA GLN A 313 1.24 2.48 -5.77
C GLN A 313 2.22 3.28 -4.92
N GLY A 314 1.87 3.58 -3.67
CA GLY A 314 2.76 4.26 -2.72
C GLY A 314 4.02 3.44 -2.41
N GLU A 315 3.87 2.15 -2.15
CA GLU A 315 5.00 1.22 -1.95
C GLU A 315 5.81 1.06 -3.24
N ALA A 316 5.14 0.87 -4.37
CA ALA A 316 5.78 0.77 -5.69
C ALA A 316 6.63 2.00 -6.01
N ALA A 317 6.14 3.21 -5.72
CA ALA A 317 6.83 4.46 -6.00
C ALA A 317 8.02 4.71 -5.08
N GLN A 318 7.95 4.28 -3.82
CA GLN A 318 9.04 4.44 -2.85
C GLN A 318 10.14 3.42 -3.07
N HIS A 319 9.76 2.14 -3.16
CA HIS A 319 10.70 1.03 -3.26
C HIS A 319 9.98 -0.21 -3.85
N PRO A 320 10.05 -0.42 -5.18
CA PRO A 320 9.29 -1.48 -5.86
C PRO A 320 9.43 -2.87 -5.24
N ALA A 321 10.60 -3.22 -4.69
CA ALA A 321 10.78 -4.53 -4.07
C ALA A 321 9.85 -4.81 -2.86
N LEU A 322 9.27 -3.77 -2.24
CA LEU A 322 8.27 -3.92 -1.18
C LEU A 322 6.97 -4.56 -1.66
N THR A 323 6.67 -4.51 -2.97
CA THR A 323 5.45 -5.10 -3.53
C THR A 323 5.64 -6.53 -4.04
N TRP A 324 6.89 -7.03 -4.06
CA TRP A 324 7.21 -8.35 -4.63
C TRP A 324 6.97 -9.49 -3.64
N THR A 325 6.96 -9.17 -2.35
CA THR A 325 6.65 -10.10 -1.26
C THR A 325 5.88 -9.35 -0.17
N ARG A 326 5.20 -10.08 0.70
CA ARG A 326 4.54 -9.50 1.87
C ARG A 326 5.12 -10.07 3.15
N VAL A 327 5.39 -9.20 4.12
CA VAL A 327 5.71 -9.62 5.48
C VAL A 327 4.43 -9.65 6.30
N HIS A 328 4.33 -10.68 7.14
CA HIS A 328 3.28 -10.86 8.13
C HIS A 328 3.94 -11.01 9.49
N ALA A 329 3.30 -10.54 10.56
CA ALA A 329 3.82 -10.69 11.90
C ALA A 329 2.71 -10.94 12.92
N GLY A 330 3.05 -11.64 14.00
CA GLY A 330 2.12 -12.00 15.05
C GLY A 330 2.82 -12.33 16.36
N VAL A 331 2.01 -12.43 17.42
CA VAL A 331 2.48 -12.89 18.73
C VAL A 331 2.48 -14.42 18.72
N LEU A 332 3.60 -15.03 19.11
CA LEU A 332 3.74 -16.48 19.24
C LEU A 332 3.41 -16.94 20.66
N ASP A 333 3.98 -16.26 21.66
CA ASP A 333 3.72 -16.48 23.08
C ASP A 333 3.75 -15.13 23.81
N ALA A 334 2.57 -14.64 24.18
CA ALA A 334 2.40 -13.36 24.87
C ALA A 334 3.01 -13.36 26.28
N GLN A 335 3.08 -14.52 26.95
CA GLN A 335 3.65 -14.61 28.31
C GLN A 335 5.18 -14.50 28.28
N GLN A 336 5.80 -15.01 27.22
CA GLN A 336 7.24 -14.95 27.02
C GLN A 336 7.69 -13.72 26.21
N GLY A 337 6.75 -12.88 25.76
CA GLY A 337 7.04 -11.76 24.86
C GLY A 337 7.61 -12.20 23.51
N MET A 338 7.30 -13.43 23.09
CA MET A 338 7.81 -14.02 21.85
C MET A 338 6.86 -13.70 20.71
N SER A 339 7.42 -13.17 19.63
CA SER A 339 6.71 -12.86 18.40
C SER A 339 7.42 -13.50 17.21
N PHE A 340 6.74 -13.49 16.08
CA PHE A 340 7.30 -13.97 14.83
C PHE A 340 6.93 -13.02 13.68
N ALA A 341 7.79 -12.96 12.68
CA ALA A 341 7.50 -12.37 11.39
C ALA A 341 7.92 -13.36 10.30
N PHE A 342 7.17 -13.39 9.19
CA PHE A 342 7.47 -14.27 8.07
C PHE A 342 7.06 -13.62 6.75
N THR A 343 7.69 -14.07 5.67
CA THR A 343 7.41 -13.59 4.31
C THR A 343 6.40 -14.50 3.63
N ARG A 344 5.67 -13.96 2.66
CA ARG A 344 4.94 -14.73 1.63
C ARG A 344 5.24 -14.16 0.26
N GLY A 345 5.34 -15.05 -0.72
CA GLY A 345 5.59 -14.72 -2.12
C GLY A 345 7.03 -14.97 -2.59
N LEU A 346 7.99 -15.25 -1.70
CA LEU A 346 9.35 -15.58 -2.15
C LEU A 346 9.38 -16.90 -2.92
N ALA A 347 8.54 -17.87 -2.56
CA ALA A 347 8.42 -19.13 -3.25
C ALA A 347 7.98 -18.96 -4.72
N ALA A 348 7.07 -18.02 -4.98
CA ALA A 348 6.67 -17.65 -6.34
C ALA A 348 7.85 -17.09 -7.16
N LEU A 349 8.79 -16.41 -6.52
CA LEU A 349 10.03 -15.92 -7.14
C LEU A 349 11.11 -17.01 -7.31
N GLY A 350 10.83 -18.27 -6.96
CA GLY A 350 11.81 -19.37 -6.97
C GLY A 350 12.70 -19.44 -5.72
N GLY A 351 12.39 -18.64 -4.68
CA GLY A 351 13.05 -18.66 -3.38
C GLY A 351 12.37 -19.57 -2.35
N ARG A 352 12.71 -19.37 -1.08
CA ARG A 352 11.97 -19.91 0.08
C ARG A 352 11.55 -18.75 0.96
N ASP A 353 10.37 -18.83 1.54
CA ASP A 353 9.92 -17.83 2.51
C ASP A 353 10.84 -17.80 3.73
N VAL A 354 11.03 -16.61 4.30
CA VAL A 354 11.93 -16.33 5.43
C VAL A 354 11.09 -16.10 6.68
N GLN A 355 11.58 -16.59 7.82
CA GLN A 355 10.94 -16.43 9.12
C GLN A 355 11.93 -15.92 10.16
N LEU A 356 11.46 -15.00 11.01
CA LEU A 356 12.15 -14.50 12.19
C LEU A 356 11.30 -14.79 13.42
N VAL A 357 11.87 -15.42 14.43
CA VAL A 357 11.24 -15.63 15.75
C VAL A 357 12.14 -15.02 16.81
N ALA A 358 11.62 -14.06 17.57
CA ALA A 358 12.41 -13.32 18.54
C ALA A 358 11.54 -12.71 19.66
N THR A 359 12.21 -12.31 20.75
CA THR A 359 11.58 -11.62 21.88
C THR A 359 11.48 -10.11 21.56
N ALA A 360 10.43 -9.71 20.85
CA ALA A 360 10.17 -8.33 20.45
C ALA A 360 8.70 -8.13 20.07
N GLU A 361 8.28 -6.87 19.91
CA GLU A 361 6.94 -6.54 19.41
C GLU A 361 6.76 -6.98 17.95
N PRO A 362 5.59 -7.51 17.54
CA PRO A 362 5.34 -7.93 16.16
C PRO A 362 5.59 -6.83 15.12
N ALA A 363 5.21 -5.58 15.44
CA ALA A 363 5.43 -4.44 14.55
C ALA A 363 6.92 -4.21 14.26
N ARG A 364 7.78 -4.39 15.26
CA ARG A 364 9.23 -4.28 15.07
C ARG A 364 9.77 -5.39 14.18
N LEU A 365 9.37 -6.64 14.44
CA LEU A 365 9.80 -7.77 13.61
C LEU A 365 9.31 -7.64 12.16
N PHE A 366 8.10 -7.11 11.97
CA PHE A 366 7.56 -6.79 10.65
C PHE A 366 8.46 -5.79 9.92
N GLU A 367 8.76 -4.63 10.52
CA GLU A 367 9.57 -3.59 9.88
C GLU A 367 11.01 -4.06 9.62
N ASP A 368 11.64 -4.69 10.62
CA ASP A 368 13.01 -5.17 10.53
C ASP A 368 13.15 -6.20 9.39
N LEU A 369 12.21 -7.16 9.29
CA LEU A 369 12.23 -8.16 8.22
C LEU A 369 11.86 -7.55 6.87
N ARG A 370 10.83 -6.70 6.80
CA ARG A 370 10.37 -6.05 5.57
C ARG A 370 11.47 -5.23 4.92
N GLN A 371 12.18 -4.41 5.69
CA GLN A 371 13.26 -3.57 5.18
C GLN A 371 14.45 -4.42 4.71
N ALA A 372 14.90 -5.38 5.53
CA ALA A 372 16.02 -6.25 5.18
C ALA A 372 15.77 -7.03 3.89
N LEU A 373 14.54 -7.54 3.71
CA LEU A 373 14.17 -8.28 2.51
C LEU A 373 14.11 -7.38 1.28
N ALA A 374 13.51 -6.18 1.41
CA ALA A 374 13.42 -5.23 0.31
C ALA A 374 14.81 -4.84 -0.22
N GLU A 375 15.78 -4.63 0.69
CA GLU A 375 17.16 -4.34 0.34
C GLU A 375 17.87 -5.51 -0.36
N GLU A 376 17.62 -6.75 0.08
CA GLU A 376 18.15 -7.95 -0.57
C GLU A 376 17.60 -8.12 -2.00
N LEU A 377 16.27 -7.99 -2.13
CA LEU A 377 15.58 -8.10 -3.41
C LEU A 377 15.96 -6.99 -4.38
N ALA A 378 16.15 -5.75 -3.91
CA ALA A 378 16.62 -4.63 -4.73
C ALA A 378 18.04 -4.87 -5.29
N ARG A 379 18.84 -5.69 -4.62
CA ARG A 379 20.17 -6.12 -5.10
C ARG A 379 20.08 -7.27 -6.12
N GLY A 380 18.88 -7.73 -6.46
CA GLY A 380 18.64 -8.86 -7.36
C GLY A 380 18.98 -10.21 -6.75
N ALA A 381 18.98 -10.29 -5.42
CA ALA A 381 19.27 -11.51 -4.69
C ALA A 381 17.99 -12.04 -4.00
N LEU A 382 17.80 -13.36 -4.09
CA LEU A 382 16.81 -14.06 -3.28
C LEU A 382 17.52 -14.65 -2.05
N PRO A 383 16.91 -14.62 -0.85
CA PRO A 383 17.44 -15.31 0.32
C PRO A 383 17.69 -16.80 0.02
N ARG A 384 18.84 -17.31 0.44
CA ARG A 384 19.26 -18.71 0.24
C ARG A 384 19.77 -19.31 1.56
N LEU A 385 19.63 -20.63 1.67
CA LEU A 385 20.19 -21.40 2.79
C LEU A 385 21.70 -21.14 2.92
N GLY A 386 22.15 -20.81 4.13
CA GLY A 386 23.53 -20.46 4.45
C GLY A 386 23.92 -19.02 4.13
N GLY A 387 23.03 -18.24 3.49
CA GLY A 387 23.22 -16.80 3.30
C GLY A 387 23.00 -16.00 4.59
N SER A 388 23.14 -14.67 4.51
CA SER A 388 22.82 -13.78 5.62
C SER A 388 21.90 -12.63 5.20
N LEU A 389 21.15 -12.10 6.17
CA LEU A 389 20.40 -10.85 6.07
C LEU A 389 20.83 -9.94 7.22
N THR A 390 20.87 -8.63 6.97
CA THR A 390 21.13 -7.63 8.02
C THR A 390 19.80 -7.06 8.49
N LEU A 391 19.47 -7.23 9.77
CA LEU A 391 18.24 -6.72 10.39
C LEU A 391 18.62 -5.81 11.55
N ALA A 392 18.13 -4.57 11.55
CA ALA A 392 18.41 -3.57 12.59
C ALA A 392 19.90 -3.43 12.96
N GLY A 393 20.79 -3.60 11.96
CA GLY A 393 22.25 -3.54 12.13
C GLY A 393 22.92 -4.82 12.66
N GLY A 394 22.16 -5.87 12.96
CA GLY A 394 22.67 -7.20 13.29
C GLY A 394 22.69 -8.12 12.07
N GLU A 395 23.69 -9.00 11.97
CA GLU A 395 23.75 -10.03 10.93
C GLU A 395 23.04 -11.31 11.39
N PHE A 396 22.19 -11.85 10.53
CA PHE A 396 21.44 -13.08 10.77
C PHE A 396 21.75 -14.08 9.67
N THR A 397 22.05 -15.32 10.04
CA THR A 397 22.24 -16.42 9.09
C THR A 397 20.90 -17.08 8.77
N LEU A 398 20.69 -17.41 7.50
CA LEU A 398 19.53 -18.15 7.00
C LEU A 398 19.78 -19.65 7.15
N THR A 399 18.98 -20.31 7.98
CA THR A 399 19.06 -21.74 8.27
C THR A 399 17.79 -22.46 7.86
N GLU A 400 17.82 -23.78 7.68
CA GLU A 400 16.60 -24.53 7.38
C GLU A 400 15.68 -24.56 8.60
N GLY A 401 14.40 -24.26 8.39
CA GLY A 401 13.39 -24.19 9.43
C GLY A 401 12.04 -24.70 8.98
N THR A 402 11.09 -24.73 9.92
CA THR A 402 9.67 -25.03 9.65
C THR A 402 8.83 -23.84 10.10
N SER A 403 7.89 -23.43 9.25
CA SER A 403 7.05 -22.26 9.52
C SER A 403 6.21 -22.47 10.79
N VAL A 404 6.25 -21.51 11.71
CA VAL A 404 5.35 -21.47 12.88
C VAL A 404 3.92 -21.14 12.47
N ALA A 405 3.72 -20.57 11.27
CA ALA A 405 2.43 -20.25 10.68
C ALA A 405 1.87 -21.39 9.80
N GLY A 406 2.58 -22.52 9.69
CA GLY A 406 2.11 -23.68 8.92
C GLY A 406 2.33 -23.60 7.41
N LEU A 407 3.22 -22.71 6.92
CA LEU A 407 3.56 -22.60 5.49
C LEU A 407 4.47 -23.73 4.95
N GLY A 408 4.89 -24.68 5.80
CA GLY A 408 5.85 -25.71 5.43
C GLY A 408 7.32 -25.27 5.64
N PRO A 409 8.28 -25.76 4.83
CA PRO A 409 9.69 -25.42 4.95
C PRO A 409 9.97 -23.94 4.67
N VAL A 410 10.77 -23.31 5.54
CA VAL A 410 11.18 -21.89 5.44
C VAL A 410 12.68 -21.74 5.71
N LEU A 411 13.18 -20.52 5.52
CA LEU A 411 14.50 -20.11 6.00
C LEU A 411 14.34 -19.37 7.35
N ASP A 412 14.77 -20.01 8.43
CA ASP A 412 14.83 -19.39 9.76
C ASP A 412 16.03 -18.45 9.86
N LEU A 413 15.77 -17.20 10.24
CA LEU A 413 16.79 -16.23 10.61
C LEU A 413 17.30 -16.51 12.03
N ARG A 414 18.60 -16.80 12.13
CA ARG A 414 19.30 -17.01 13.40
C ARG A 414 20.36 -15.95 13.57
N TYR A 415 20.35 -15.26 14.71
CA TYR A 415 21.37 -14.25 15.01
C TYR A 415 22.76 -14.86 14.96
N ALA A 416 23.66 -14.29 14.15
CA ALA A 416 25.06 -14.68 14.10
C ALA A 416 25.84 -13.74 15.02
N PRO A 417 26.34 -14.20 16.17
CA PRO A 417 27.17 -13.35 17.02
C PRO A 417 28.41 -12.91 16.23
N PRO A 418 28.84 -11.64 16.37
CA PRO A 418 30.01 -11.15 15.66
C PRO A 418 31.21 -12.02 15.98
N ALA A 419 31.95 -12.45 14.96
CA ALA A 419 33.17 -13.23 15.16
C ALA A 419 34.12 -12.43 16.07
N THR A 420 34.37 -12.95 17.28
CA THR A 420 35.39 -12.40 18.18
C THR A 420 36.74 -12.48 17.47
N ARG A 421 37.28 -11.33 17.10
CA ARG A 421 38.60 -11.20 16.46
C ARG A 421 39.73 -11.28 17.46
#